data_AF-A0A8T9CNB8-F1
#
_entry.id   AF-A0A8T9CNB8-F1
#
_cell.length_a   1.000
_cell.length_b   1.000
_cell.length_c   1.000
_cell.angle_alpha   90.00
_cell.angle_beta   90.00
_cell.angle_gamma   90.00
#
_symmetry.space_group_name_H-M   'P 1'
#
loop_
_entity.id
_entity.type
_entity.pdbx_description
1 polymer ?
#
loop_
_entity_poly.entity_id
_entity_poly.type
_entity_poly.pdbx_seq_one_letter_code
_entity_poly.pdbx_strand_id
1 'polypeptide(L)'
;MEPYSLTLDEACHFLKISRPTAINWIRTGRLQATRKDPTKNKSPYLTTRQACIAALQSPLHTVQVSAGDGITEERKCHSSA
;
A
#
# COMPACT_ATOMS: atom_id res chain seq x y z
N MET A 1 -9.74 -24.57 -3.89
CA MET A 1 -8.74 -23.49 -3.75
C MET A 1 -8.61 -23.24 -2.25
N GLU A 2 -7.52 -23.68 -1.64
CA GLU A 2 -7.33 -23.55 -0.18
C GLU A 2 -7.43 -22.08 0.23
N PRO A 3 -8.31 -21.69 1.17
CA PRO A 3 -8.36 -20.33 1.67
C PRO A 3 -7.17 -20.13 2.62
N TYR A 4 -5.98 -19.89 2.05
CA TYR A 4 -4.81 -19.53 2.85
C TYR A 4 -5.01 -18.11 3.39
N SER A 5 -5.59 -18.04 4.59
CA SER A 5 -5.68 -16.83 5.39
C SER A 5 -4.29 -16.51 5.93
N LEU A 6 -3.77 -15.35 5.54
CA LEU A 6 -2.51 -14.81 5.95
C LEU A 6 -2.72 -13.86 7.13
N THR A 7 -1.81 -13.90 8.10
CA THR A 7 -1.71 -12.84 9.09
C THR A 7 -1.19 -11.55 8.44
N LEU A 8 -1.43 -10.42 9.10
CA LEU A 8 -0.88 -9.14 8.65
C LEU A 8 0.65 -9.17 8.50
N ASP A 9 1.35 -9.92 9.35
CA ASP A 9 2.81 -10.01 9.33
C ASP A 9 3.33 -10.77 8.10
N GLU A 10 2.70 -11.90 7.78
CA GLU A 10 3.02 -12.66 6.59
C GLU A 10 2.69 -11.87 5.32
N ALA A 11 1.58 -11.12 5.32
CA ALA A 11 1.25 -10.22 4.23
C ALA A 11 2.27 -9.10 4.06
N CYS A 12 2.79 -8.53 5.16
CA CYS A 12 3.87 -7.54 5.12
C CYS A 12 5.15 -8.14 4.50
N HIS A 13 5.51 -9.36 4.89
CA HIS A 13 6.64 -10.07 4.30
C HIS A 13 6.45 -10.37 2.81
N PHE A 14 5.24 -10.75 2.41
CA PHE A 14 4.90 -11.04 1.02
C PHE A 14 4.92 -9.77 0.15
N LEU A 15 4.34 -8.68 0.64
CA LEU A 15 4.26 -7.40 -0.06
C LEU A 15 5.55 -6.56 0.07
N LYS A 16 6.48 -6.98 0.94
CA LYS A 16 7.72 -6.24 1.27
C LYS A 16 7.45 -4.81 1.74
N ILE A 17 6.40 -4.64 2.56
CA ILE A 17 6.02 -3.36 3.16
C ILE A 17 6.07 -3.42 4.68
N SER A 18 6.13 -2.26 5.32
CA SER A 18 6.07 -2.16 6.77
C SER A 18 4.64 -2.40 7.29
N ARG A 19 4.52 -2.86 8.54
CA ARG A 19 3.23 -3.02 9.22
C ARG A 19 2.34 -1.75 9.21
N PRO A 20 2.85 -0.53 9.49
CA PRO A 20 2.01 0.67 9.39
C PRO A 20 1.56 0.95 7.95
N THR A 21 2.36 0.64 6.94
CA THR A 21 1.97 0.75 5.52
C THR A 21 0.81 -0.21 5.20
N ALA A 22 0.90 -1.46 5.66
CA ALA A 22 -0.16 -2.44 5.45
C ALA A 22 -1.48 -2.03 6.13
N ILE A 23 -1.42 -1.48 7.35
CA ILE A 23 -2.60 -0.93 8.03
C ILE A 23 -3.20 0.24 7.24
N ASN A 24 -2.35 1.13 6.71
CA ASN A 24 -2.82 2.24 5.88
C ASN A 24 -3.55 1.71 4.64
N TRP A 25 -2.98 0.72 3.94
CA TRP A 25 -3.63 0.10 2.77
C TRP A 25 -4.98 -0.54 3.11
N ILE A 26 -5.13 -1.15 4.29
CA ILE A 26 -6.41 -1.69 4.75
C ILE A 26 -7.41 -0.54 4.99
N ARG A 27 -6.97 0.54 5.65
CA ARG A 27 -7.82 1.70 5.95
C ARG A 27 -8.27 2.46 4.70
N THR A 28 -7.41 2.56 3.68
CA THR A 28 -7.72 3.22 2.41
C THR A 28 -8.45 2.30 1.43
N GLY A 29 -8.75 1.05 1.81
CA GLY A 29 -9.46 0.08 0.96
C GLY A 29 -8.60 -0.57 -0.12
N ARG A 30 -7.29 -0.30 -0.14
CA ARG A 30 -6.35 -0.87 -1.10
C ARG A 30 -6.03 -2.34 -0.85
N LEU A 31 -5.95 -2.74 0.42
CA LEU A 31 -5.73 -4.14 0.81
C LEU A 31 -6.98 -4.65 1.51
N GLN A 32 -7.63 -5.65 0.90
CA GLN A 32 -8.78 -6.30 1.53
C GLN A 32 -8.31 -7.15 2.71
N ALA A 33 -8.83 -6.84 3.89
CA ALA A 33 -8.55 -7.58 5.12
C ALA A 33 -9.81 -7.62 6.00
N THR A 34 -9.97 -8.72 6.70
CA THR A 34 -11.04 -8.90 7.70
C THR A 34 -10.43 -8.98 9.09
N ARG A 35 -11.27 -8.78 10.10
CA ARG A 35 -10.90 -9.00 11.50
C ARG A 35 -11.25 -10.43 11.87
N LYS A 36 -10.35 -11.11 12.58
CA LYS A 36 -10.61 -12.48 13.08
C LYS A 36 -11.87 -12.51 13.96
N ASP A 37 -12.01 -11.54 14.84
CA ASP A 37 -13.17 -11.36 15.72
C ASP A 37 -13.76 -9.96 15.49
N PRO A 38 -14.90 -9.81 14.80
CA PRO A 38 -15.49 -8.49 14.54
C PRO A 38 -15.99 -7.80 15.82
N THR A 39 -16.21 -8.55 16.90
CA THR A 39 -16.68 -8.04 18.20
C THR A 39 -15.57 -7.45 19.06
N LYS A 40 -14.29 -7.67 18.71
CA LYS A 40 -13.14 -7.20 19.49
C LYS A 40 -12.40 -6.11 18.72
N ASN A 41 -12.41 -4.88 19.23
CA ASN A 41 -11.74 -3.74 18.59
C ASN A 41 -10.22 -3.91 18.41
N LYS A 42 -9.56 -4.82 19.13
CA LYS A 42 -8.12 -5.12 19.01
C LYS A 42 -7.81 -6.46 18.32
N SER A 43 -8.80 -7.09 17.69
CA SER A 43 -8.60 -8.33 16.92
C SER A 43 -7.56 -8.14 15.82
N PRO A 44 -6.67 -9.11 15.56
CA PRO A 44 -5.71 -9.03 14.47
C PRO A 44 -6.40 -9.01 13.10
N TYR A 45 -5.76 -8.33 12.15
CA TYR A 45 -6.16 -8.36 10.74
C TYR A 45 -5.70 -9.67 10.09
N LEU A 46 -6.62 -10.26 9.33
CA LEU A 46 -6.37 -11.39 8.45
C LEU A 46 -6.62 -10.94 7.01
N THR A 47 -5.76 -11.36 6.10
CA THR A 47 -5.91 -11.10 4.66
C THR A 47 -5.73 -12.41 3.91
N THR A 48 -5.90 -12.39 2.60
CA THR A 48 -5.67 -13.56 1.75
C THR A 48 -4.54 -13.27 0.76
N ARG A 49 -3.91 -14.33 0.27
CA ARG A 49 -2.87 -14.18 -0.77
C ARG A 49 -3.42 -13.47 -2.00
N GLN A 50 -4.68 -13.75 -2.34
CA GLN A 50 -5.38 -13.12 -3.46
C GLN A 50 -5.58 -11.62 -3.25
N ALA A 51 -5.94 -11.19 -2.03
CA ALA A 51 -6.04 -9.76 -1.69
C ALA A 51 -4.67 -9.06 -1.79
N CYS A 52 -3.58 -9.73 -1.41
CA CYS A 52 -2.23 -9.19 -1.58
C CYS A 52 -1.87 -9.02 -3.07
N ILE A 53 -2.17 -10.00 -3.92
CA ILE A 53 -1.95 -9.92 -5.37
C ILE A 53 -2.80 -8.79 -5.97
N ALA A 54 -4.08 -8.70 -5.58
CA ALA A 54 -4.97 -7.63 -6.02
C ALA A 54 -4.46 -6.24 -5.59
N ALA A 55 -3.87 -6.12 -4.40
CA ALA A 55 -3.28 -4.85 -3.93
C ALA A 55 -2.01 -4.45 -4.70
N LEU A 56 -1.28 -5.42 -5.28
CA LEU A 56 -0.16 -5.19 -6.19
C LEU A 56 -0.63 -4.80 -7.59
N GLN A 57 -1.71 -5.43 -8.07
CA GLN A 57 -2.33 -5.13 -9.36
C GLN A 57 -3.17 -3.85 -9.34
N SER A 58 -3.60 -3.42 -8.15
CA SER A 58 -4.28 -2.14 -7.96
C SER A 58 -3.32 -1.04 -8.43
N PRO A 59 -3.73 -0.21 -9.40
CA PRO A 59 -2.93 0.92 -9.82
C PRO A 59 -2.58 1.72 -8.57
N LEU A 60 -1.29 1.74 -8.23
CA LEU A 60 -0.75 2.84 -7.45
C LEU A 60 -1.14 4.14 -8.17
N HIS A 61 -0.94 5.29 -7.56
CA HIS A 61 -0.85 6.53 -8.32
C HIS A 61 0.32 6.49 -9.33
N THR A 62 0.35 5.55 -10.29
CA THR A 62 0.87 5.73 -11.63
C THR A 62 -0.11 6.64 -12.34
N VAL A 63 -0.23 7.88 -11.86
CA VAL A 63 -0.40 8.96 -12.81
C VAL A 63 0.74 8.71 -13.79
N GLN A 64 0.43 8.48 -15.06
CA GLN A 64 1.46 8.64 -16.08
C GLN A 64 2.02 10.03 -15.84
N VAL A 65 3.20 10.13 -15.24
CA VAL A 65 4.02 11.32 -15.42
C VAL A 65 4.26 11.28 -16.92
N SER A 66 3.46 12.03 -17.66
CA SER A 66 3.83 12.41 -19.00
C SER A 66 5.18 13.08 -18.78
N ALA A 67 6.26 12.42 -19.18
CA ALA A 67 7.54 13.08 -19.38
C ALA A 67 7.31 14.00 -20.59
N GLY A 68 6.52 15.05 -20.36
CA GLY A 68 6.30 16.13 -21.29
C GLY A 68 7.60 16.89 -21.34
N ASP A 69 8.35 16.61 -22.39
CA ASP A 69 9.40 17.44 -22.93
C ASP A 69 9.02 18.93 -22.82
N GLY A 70 9.85 19.71 -22.12
CA GLY A 70 9.89 21.17 -22.21
C GLY A 70 8.99 21.97 -21.27
N ILE A 71 9.52 22.37 -20.10
CA ILE A 71 9.62 23.81 -19.75
C ILE A 71 10.93 24.08 -18.97
N THR A 72 11.74 24.93 -19.58
CA THR A 72 12.90 25.64 -19.08
C THR A 72 12.55 26.43 -17.80
N GLU A 73 13.37 26.36 -16.75
CA GLU A 73 13.95 27.55 -16.12
C GLU A 73 14.96 27.15 -15.02
N GLU A 74 16.17 27.64 -15.24
CA GLU A 74 17.33 27.60 -14.36
C GLU A 74 16.96 28.16 -12.98
N ARG A 75 16.91 27.31 -11.94
CA ARG A 75 16.92 27.80 -10.56
C ARG A 75 18.30 28.39 -10.26
N LYS A 76 18.46 29.66 -10.58
CA LYS A 76 19.52 30.49 -10.04
C LYS A 76 19.33 30.56 -8.52
N CYS A 77 20.15 29.82 -7.78
CA CYS A 77 20.19 29.86 -6.33
C CYS A 77 20.63 31.27 -5.88
N HIS A 78 19.70 32.11 -5.45
CA HIS A 78 20.03 33.32 -4.71
C HIS A 78 20.34 32.95 -3.26
N SER A 79 21.61 32.67 -2.99
CA SER A 79 22.14 32.76 -1.61
C SER A 79 22.68 34.18 -1.44
N SER A 80 22.03 34.97 -0.59
CA SER A 80 22.58 36.22 -0.07
C SER A 80 23.36 35.92 1.21
N ALA A 81 24.66 36.16 1.19
CA ALA A 81 25.51 36.44 2.36
C ALA A 81 26.77 37.16 1.88
#